data_AF-V6SQ00-F1
#
_entry.id   AF-V6SQ00-F1
#
_cell.length_a   1.000
_cell.length_b   1.000
_cell.length_c   1.000
_cell.angle_alpha   90.00
_cell.angle_beta   90.00
_cell.angle_gamma   90.00
#
_symmetry.space_group_name_H-M   'P 1'
#
loop_
_entity.id
_entity.type
_entity.pdbx_description
1 polymer ?
#
loop_
_entity_poly.entity_id
_entity_poly.type
_entity_poly.pdbx_seq_one_letter_code
_entity_poly.pdbx_strand_id
1 'polypeptide(L)'
;MVQSSIAVLMIAAGFYFNISQTEWMFQILIFGLVLSIEGLNTAVEKIADFIHPDYHERIGFIKDIAAGAVFFAAMSAIAIGLIIYLPRII
;
A
#
# COMPACT_ATOMS: atom_id res chain seq x y z
N MET A 1 -8.87 -0.95 -1.87
CA MET A 1 -9.67 0.27 -1.52
C MET A 1 -9.38 0.85 -0.13
N VAL A 2 -9.02 0.04 0.88
CA VAL A 2 -8.67 0.54 2.24
C VAL A 2 -7.42 1.43 2.25
N GLN A 3 -6.39 1.07 1.48
CA GLN A 3 -5.13 1.82 1.44
C GLN A 3 -5.30 3.25 0.88
N SER A 4 -6.23 3.46 -0.05
CA SER A 4 -6.55 4.79 -0.58
C SER A 4 -7.14 5.69 0.50
N SER A 5 -8.03 5.15 1.35
CA SER A 5 -8.57 5.88 2.49
C SER A 5 -7.49 6.23 3.51
N ILE A 6 -6.55 5.32 3.76
CA ILE A 6 -5.39 5.57 4.64
C ILE A 6 -4.49 6.68 4.08
N ALA A 7 -4.23 6.68 2.76
CA ALA A 7 -3.43 7.71 2.12
C ALA A 7 -4.04 9.12 2.34
N VAL A 8 -5.35 9.26 2.20
CA VAL A 8 -6.05 10.54 2.46
C VAL A 8 -5.89 11.00 3.91
N LEU A 9 -6.08 10.09 4.87
CA LEU A 9 -5.90 10.40 6.30
C LEU A 9 -4.47 10.85 6.60
N MET A 10 -3.49 10.21 5.98
CA MET A 10 -2.08 10.51 6.19
C MET A 10 -1.66 11.82 5.51
N ILE A 11 -2.29 12.20 4.40
CA ILE A 11 -2.12 13.54 3.82
C ILE A 11 -2.65 14.60 4.80
N ALA A 12 -3.84 14.40 5.37
CA ALA A 12 -4.39 15.31 6.37
C ALA A 12 -3.48 15.42 7.61
N ALA A 13 -2.93 14.29 8.08
CA ALA A 13 -1.95 14.26 9.16
C ALA A 13 -0.68 15.04 8.80
N GLY A 14 -0.17 14.92 7.57
CA GLY A 14 1.02 15.63 7.10
C GLY A 14 0.87 17.15 7.17
N PHE A 15 -0.32 17.65 6.83
CA PHE A 15 -0.66 19.07 7.01
C PHE A 15 -0.81 19.45 8.48
N TYR A 16 -1.50 18.64 9.29
CA TYR A 16 -1.70 18.90 10.72
C TYR A 16 -0.39 18.99 11.50
N PHE A 17 0.52 18.04 11.25
CA PHE A 17 1.81 17.99 11.92
C PHE A 17 2.85 18.93 11.32
N ASN A 18 2.58 19.51 10.14
CA ASN A 18 3.49 20.41 9.41
C ASN A 18 4.84 19.72 9.07
N ILE A 19 4.74 18.61 8.33
CA ILE A 19 5.93 17.81 7.96
C ILE A 19 6.81 18.53 6.94
N SER A 20 8.12 18.30 7.02
CA SER A 20 9.13 18.87 6.14
C SER A 20 8.98 18.36 4.70
N GLN A 21 9.61 19.07 3.75
CA GLN A 21 9.58 18.68 2.33
C GLN A 21 10.14 17.27 2.11
N THR A 22 11.19 16.88 2.84
CA THR A 22 11.78 15.55 2.76
C THR A 22 10.81 14.46 3.25
N GLU A 23 10.11 14.70 4.36
CA GLU A 23 9.09 13.77 4.87
C GLU A 23 7.91 13.64 3.89
N TRP A 24 7.49 14.75 3.28
CA TRP A 24 6.50 14.73 2.19
C TRP A 24 6.95 13.88 1.00
N MET A 25 8.21 14.00 0.56
CA MET A 25 8.73 13.18 -0.54
C MET A 25 8.64 11.69 -0.22
N PHE A 26 9.08 11.27 0.97
CA PHE A 26 8.99 9.86 1.39
C PHE A 26 7.55 9.39 1.54
N GLN A 27 6.68 10.24 2.09
CA GLN A 27 5.27 9.92 2.25
C GLN A 27 4.55 9.74 0.90
N ILE A 28 4.78 10.65 -0.05
CA ILE A 28 4.19 10.54 -1.39
C ILE A 28 4.73 9.29 -2.11
N LEU A 29 6.04 9.05 -2.01
CA LEU A 29 6.68 7.89 -2.63
C LEU A 29 6.09 6.58 -2.11
N ILE A 30 5.95 6.44 -0.79
CA ILE A 30 5.49 5.17 -0.21
C ILE A 30 4.00 4.92 -0.47
N PHE A 31 3.15 5.96 -0.46
CA PHE A 31 1.76 5.80 -0.89
C PHE A 31 1.62 5.47 -2.37
N GLY A 32 2.43 6.11 -3.22
CA GLY A 32 2.49 5.78 -4.64
C GLY A 32 2.87 4.32 -4.87
N LEU A 33 3.85 3.81 -4.12
CA LEU A 33 4.27 2.41 -4.19
C LEU A 33 3.16 1.45 -3.74
N VAL A 34 2.52 1.69 -2.59
CA VAL A 34 1.43 0.85 -2.07
C VAL A 34 0.27 0.76 -3.06
N LEU A 35 -0.19 1.91 -3.57
CA LEU A 35 -1.28 1.95 -4.54
C LEU A 35 -0.92 1.25 -5.86
N SER A 36 0.34 1.37 -6.29
CA SER A 36 0.83 0.68 -7.50
C SER A 36 0.83 -0.83 -7.32
N ILE A 37 1.32 -1.33 -6.18
CA ILE A 37 1.38 -2.77 -5.90
C ILE A 37 -0.02 -3.36 -5.69
N GLU A 38 -0.93 -2.64 -5.03
CA GLU A 38 -2.34 -3.03 -4.91
C GLU A 38 -3.05 -3.09 -6.28
N GLY A 39 -2.78 -2.09 -7.14
CA GLY A 39 -3.28 -2.08 -8.51
C GLY A 39 -2.79 -3.28 -9.31
N LEU A 40 -1.51 -3.63 -9.17
CA LEU A 40 -0.93 -4.83 -9.77
C LEU A 40 -1.55 -6.12 -9.20
N ASN A 41 -1.77 -6.22 -7.88
CA ASN A 41 -2.45 -7.36 -7.26
C ASN A 41 -3.85 -7.56 -7.86
N THR A 42 -4.63 -6.48 -7.95
CA THR A 42 -5.96 -6.52 -8.55
C THR A 42 -5.90 -6.92 -10.02
N ALA A 43 -4.92 -6.44 -10.78
CA ALA A 43 -4.74 -6.83 -12.17
C ALA A 43 -4.43 -8.33 -12.30
N VAL A 44 -3.53 -8.87 -11.47
CA VAL A 44 -3.20 -10.30 -11.43
C VAL A 44 -4.43 -11.14 -11.07
N GLU A 45 -5.20 -10.73 -10.06
CA GLU A 45 -6.46 -11.38 -9.68
C GLU A 45 -7.44 -11.44 -10.86
N LYS A 46 -7.66 -10.30 -11.54
CA LYS A 46 -8.59 -10.21 -12.67
C LYS A 46 -8.13 -11.00 -13.88
N ILE A 47 -6.83 -11.03 -14.15
CA ILE A 47 -6.26 -11.86 -15.23
C ILE A 47 -6.44 -13.34 -14.91
N ALA A 48 -6.18 -13.75 -13.67
CA ALA A 48 -6.33 -15.14 -13.25
C ALA A 48 -7.80 -15.60 -13.33
N ASP A 49 -8.74 -14.78 -12.86
CA ASP A 49 -10.18 -15.04 -12.95
C ASP A 49 -10.67 -15.09 -14.40
N PHE A 50 -10.08 -14.30 -15.29
CA PHE A 50 -10.39 -14.31 -16.71
C PHE A 50 -9.88 -15.57 -17.42
N ILE A 51 -8.67 -16.03 -17.09
CA ILE A 51 -8.05 -17.20 -17.72
C ILE A 51 -8.67 -18.51 -17.20
N HIS A 52 -9.03 -18.59 -15.91
CA HIS A 52 -9.66 -19.75 -15.28
C HIS A 52 -10.82 -19.29 -14.38
N PRO A 53 -12.07 -19.37 -14.89
CA PRO A 53 -13.26 -18.97 -14.14
C PRO A 53 -13.55 -19.89 -12.94
N ASP A 54 -13.15 -21.15 -13.02
CA ASP A 54 -13.30 -22.14 -11.95
C ASP A 54 -12.11 -22.10 -10.99
N TYR A 55 -12.36 -22.43 -9.71
CA TYR A 55 -11.32 -22.44 -8.70
C TYR A 55 -10.20 -23.44 -9.03
N HIS A 56 -8.95 -22.96 -9.01
CA HIS A 56 -7.77 -23.80 -9.20
C HIS A 56 -6.71 -23.47 -8.13
N GLU A 57 -6.21 -24.49 -7.42
CA GLU A 57 -5.24 -24.30 -6.32
C GLU A 57 -4.00 -23.48 -6.71
N ARG A 58 -3.47 -23.65 -7.92
CA ARG A 58 -2.30 -22.89 -8.39
C ARG A 58 -2.59 -21.40 -8.53
N ILE A 59 -3.82 -21.03 -8.88
CA ILE A 59 -4.24 -19.63 -8.94
C ILE A 59 -4.37 -19.05 -7.55
N GLY A 60 -4.86 -19.84 -6.58
CA GLY A 60 -4.82 -19.47 -5.17
C GLY A 60 -3.40 -19.09 -4.75
N PHE A 61 -2.41 -19.94 -5.04
CA PHE A 61 -1.02 -19.66 -4.73
C PHE A 61 -0.46 -18.39 -5.40
N ILE A 62 -0.84 -18.11 -6.66
CA ILE A 62 -0.43 -16.88 -7.35
C ILE A 62 -1.06 -15.64 -6.67
N LYS A 63 -2.34 -15.72 -6.30
CA LYS A 63 -3.03 -14.65 -5.58
C LYS A 63 -2.40 -14.41 -4.20
N ASP A 64 -2.01 -15.47 -3.50
CA ASP A 64 -1.32 -15.38 -2.21
C ASP A 64 0.04 -14.67 -2.33
N ILE A 65 0.81 -14.96 -3.38
CA ILE A 65 2.07 -14.25 -3.66
C ILE A 65 1.82 -12.77 -3.93
N ALA A 66 0.81 -12.45 -4.73
CA ALA A 66 0.48 -11.08 -5.08
C ALA A 66 -0.01 -10.28 -3.85
N ALA A 67 -0.84 -10.89 -3.00
CA ALA A 67 -1.21 -10.34 -1.70
C ALA A 67 0.00 -10.19 -0.75
N GLY A 68 0.95 -11.11 -0.81
CA GLY A 68 2.23 -11.01 -0.09
C GLY A 68 3.05 -9.78 -0.49
N ALA A 69 3.09 -9.43 -1.78
CA ALA A 69 3.75 -8.21 -2.25
C ALA A 69 3.10 -6.94 -1.67
N VAL A 70 1.76 -6.89 -1.64
CA VAL A 70 1.00 -5.81 -1.01
C VAL A 70 1.34 -5.69 0.47
N PHE A 71 1.48 -6.82 1.18
CA PHE A 71 1.85 -6.83 2.59
C PHE A 71 3.22 -6.17 2.85
N PHE A 72 4.24 -6.47 2.04
CA PHE A 72 5.55 -5.82 2.16
C PHE A 72 5.49 -4.31 1.91
N ALA A 73 4.68 -3.88 0.93
CA ALA A 73 4.46 -2.46 0.67
C ALA A 73 3.78 -1.77 1.87
N ALA A 74 2.77 -2.41 2.46
CA ALA A 74 2.06 -1.90 3.63
C ALA A 74 2.97 -1.80 4.86
N MET A 75 3.83 -2.80 5.11
CA MET A 75 4.82 -2.75 6.18
C MET A 75 5.80 -1.60 6.01
N SER A 76 6.24 -1.35 4.78
CA SER A 76 7.13 -0.23 4.46
C SER A 76 6.44 1.13 4.69
N ALA A 77 5.14 1.25 4.36
CA ALA A 77 4.33 2.43 4.67
C ALA A 77 4.18 2.67 6.17
N ILE A 78 3.97 1.62 6.96
CA ILE A 78 3.91 1.72 8.42
C ILE A 78 5.25 2.20 8.99
N ALA A 79 6.37 1.62 8.55
CA ALA A 79 7.70 2.02 9.01
C ALA A 79 7.99 3.51 8.72
N ILE A 80 7.71 3.98 7.50
CA ILE A 80 7.90 5.39 7.14
C ILE A 80 6.94 6.29 7.94
N GLY A 81 5.68 5.87 8.11
CA GLY A 81 4.72 6.61 8.93
C GLY A 81 5.20 6.76 10.38
N LEU A 82 5.72 5.70 10.99
CA LEU A 82 6.29 5.77 12.34
C LEU A 82 7.50 6.72 12.39
N ILE A 83 8.40 6.67 11.42
CA ILE A 83 9.57 7.57 11.39
C ILE A 83 9.16 9.05 11.32
N ILE A 84 8.12 9.38 10.54
CA ILE A 84 7.65 10.77 10.35
C ILE A 84 6.83 11.26 11.55
N TYR A 85 5.90 10.45 12.04
CA TYR A 85 4.87 10.91 12.98
C TYR A 85 5.15 10.56 14.44
N LEU A 86 5.88 9.47 14.73
CA LEU A 86 6.16 9.07 16.13
C LEU A 86 6.89 10.17 16.93
N PRO A 87 7.91 10.87 16.38
CA PRO A 87 8.60 11.95 17.10
C PRO A 87 7.76 13.22 17.32
N ARG A 88 6.57 13.31 16.72
CA ARG A 88 5.67 14.47 16.84
C ARG A 88 4.51 14.21 17.79
N ILE A 89 4.29 12.94 18.13
CA ILE A 89 3.23 12.50 19.04
C ILE A 89 3.79 12.31 20.46
N ILE A 90 5.06 11.90 20.57
CA ILE A 90 5.81 11.76 21.82
C ILE A 90 6.58 13.05 22.09
#